data_AF-A0A2S0JIY5-F1
#
_entry.id   AF-A0A2S0JIY5-F1
#
_cell.length_a   1.000
_cell.length_b   1.000
_cell.length_c   1.000
_cell.angle_alpha   90.00
_cell.angle_beta   90.00
_cell.angle_gamma   90.00
#
_symmetry.space_group_name_H-M   'P 1'
#
loop_
_entity.id
_entity.type
_entity.pdbx_description
1 polymer ?
#
loop_
_entity_poly.entity_id
_entity_poly.type
_entity_poly.pdbx_seq_one_letter_code
_entity_poly.pdbx_strand_id
1 'polypeptide(L)' 'MSKIFMLSITKRMDELKETSSVMEKIFPRKSALKEFLEKEGYCKTAKNQYIKIKNELIYEAAIEKIKLK' A
#
# COMPACT_ATOMS: atom_id res chain seq x y z
N MET A 1 -1.41 18.42 16.30
CA MET A 1 -0.53 17.43 15.63
C MET A 1 -1.23 16.86 14.42
N SER A 2 -0.80 17.26 13.24
CA SER A 2 -1.28 16.67 11.98
C SER A 2 -0.62 15.31 11.76
N LYS A 3 -1.35 14.36 11.19
CA LYS A 3 -0.81 13.03 10.83
C LYS A 3 -1.25 12.70 9.41
N ILE A 4 -0.37 12.06 8.66
CA ILE A 4 -0.64 11.55 7.32
C ILE A 4 -0.34 10.05 7.28
N PHE A 5 -0.97 9.36 6.36
CA PHE A 5 -0.76 7.95 6.09
C PHE A 5 -0.15 7.82 4.69
N MET A 6 1.09 7.37 4.61
CA MET A 6 1.77 7.10 3.35
C MET A 6 1.52 5.64 2.99
N LEU A 7 1.14 5.39 1.74
CA LEU A 7 0.96 4.08 1.16
C LEU A 7 2.03 3.89 0.09
N SER A 8 2.82 2.83 0.19
CA SER A 8 3.81 2.45 -0.81
C SER A 8 3.42 1.10 -1.39
N ILE A 9 3.29 1.02 -2.71
CA ILE A 9 2.89 -0.18 -3.44
C ILE A 9 4.09 -0.70 -4.22
N THR A 10 4.52 -1.92 -3.90
CA THR A 10 5.58 -2.64 -4.59
C THR A 10 4.98 -3.78 -5.39
N LYS A 11 5.45 -3.95 -6.62
CA LYS A 11 5.07 -5.08 -7.47
C LYS A 11 6.18 -6.12 -7.40
N ARG A 12 5.82 -7.34 -7.01
CA ARG A 12 6.69 -8.52 -7.12
C ARG A 12 6.42 -9.19 -8.45
N MET A 13 7.48 -9.37 -9.24
CA MET A 13 7.53 -10.28 -10.38
C MET A 13 8.55 -11.37 -10.05
N ASP A 14 8.17 -12.64 -10.18
CA ASP A 14 9.07 -13.78 -9.92
C ASP A 14 10.28 -13.80 -10.87
N GLU A 15 10.20 -13.18 -12.06
CA GLU A 15 11.24 -13.26 -13.09
C GLU A 15 12.27 -12.11 -13.09
N LEU A 16 12.05 -11.03 -12.34
CA LEU A 16 13.00 -9.92 -12.28
C LEU A 16 13.20 -9.50 -10.83
N LYS A 17 14.43 -9.66 -10.32
CA LYS A 17 14.94 -9.14 -9.04
C LYS A 17 14.87 -7.61 -8.91
N GLU A 18 14.06 -6.92 -9.69
CA GLU A 18 13.80 -5.50 -9.57
C GLU A 18 12.50 -5.30 -8.80
N THR A 19 12.64 -4.91 -7.54
CA THR A 19 11.52 -4.42 -6.76
C THR A 19 11.16 -3.04 -7.32
N SER A 20 10.33 -2.99 -8.37
CA SER A 20 9.84 -1.73 -8.89
C SER A 20 8.78 -1.20 -7.92
N SER A 21 9.10 -0.15 -7.18
CA SER A 21 8.11 0.66 -6.46
C SER A 21 7.18 1.28 -7.51
N VAL A 22 5.94 0.79 -7.57
CA VAL A 22 5.01 1.16 -8.65
C VAL A 22 4.27 2.45 -8.31
N MET A 23 3.99 2.69 -7.03
CA MET A 23 3.17 3.82 -6.64
C MET A 23 3.34 4.19 -5.18
N GLU A 24 3.40 5.49 -4.91
CA GLU A 24 3.29 6.04 -3.56
C GLU A 24 2.11 7.00 -3.49
N LYS A 25 1.36 6.96 -2.38
CA LYS A 25 0.16 7.79 -2.20
C LYS A 25 0.00 8.23 -0.76
N ILE A 26 -0.32 9.51 -0.57
CA ILE A 26 -0.49 10.10 0.77
C ILE A 26 -1.98 10.29 1.04
N PHE A 27 -2.41 9.88 2.23
CA PHE A 27 -3.78 10.03 2.70
C PHE A 27 -3.81 10.86 4.00
N PRO A 28 -4.65 11.90 4.09
CA PRO A 28 -4.78 12.69 5.33
C PRO A 28 -5.55 11.95 6.43
N ARG A 29 -6.35 10.94 6.08
CA ARG A 29 -7.18 10.17 7.00
C ARG A 29 -7.03 8.66 6.75
N LYS A 30 -7.09 7.88 7.84
CA LYS A 30 -7.04 6.41 7.78
C LYS A 30 -8.24 5.80 7.07
N SER A 31 -9.41 6.44 7.16
CA SER A 31 -10.63 5.99 6.48
C SER A 31 -10.44 6.01 4.96
N ALA A 32 -9.97 7.13 4.41
CA ALA A 32 -9.72 7.29 2.97
C ALA A 32 -8.71 6.27 2.42
N LEU A 33 -7.67 5.97 3.20
CA LEU A 33 -6.71 4.89 2.89
C LEU A 33 -7.39 3.52 2.81
N LYS A 34 -8.24 3.19 3.80
CA LYS A 34 -8.96 1.90 3.83
C LYS A 34 -9.93 1.77 2.67
N GLU A 35 -10.73 2.82 2.42
CA GLU A 35 -11.67 2.84 1.30
C GLU A 35 -10.96 2.64 -0.03
N PHE A 36 -9.78 3.24 -0.21
CA PHE A 36 -8.94 3.01 -1.38
C PHE A 36 -8.51 1.55 -1.51
N LEU A 37 -7.99 0.95 -0.43
CA LEU A 37 -7.54 -0.44 -0.42
C LEU A 37 -8.70 -1.42 -0.70
N GLU A 38 -9.85 -1.20 -0.08
CA GLU A 38 -11.06 -1.99 -0.29
C GLU A 38 -11.57 -1.87 -1.73
N LYS A 39 -11.64 -0.65 -2.27
CA LYS A 39 -12.06 -0.40 -3.66
C LYS A 39 -11.12 -1.04 -4.67
N GLU A 40 -9.82 -1.05 -4.38
CA GLU A 40 -8.82 -1.68 -5.23
C GLU A 40 -8.75 -3.21 -5.06
N GLY A 41 -9.42 -3.78 -4.05
CA GLY A 41 -9.39 -5.23 -3.79
C GLY A 41 -8.12 -5.71 -3.10
N TYR A 42 -7.48 -4.87 -2.30
CA TYR A 42 -6.36 -5.27 -1.45
C TYR A 42 -6.85 -6.00 -0.20
N CYS A 43 -6.28 -7.17 0.06
CA CYS A 43 -6.51 -7.95 1.28
C CYS A 43 -5.49 -7.60 2.35
N LYS A 44 -5.93 -7.44 3.60
CA LYS A 44 -5.03 -7.17 4.72
C LYS A 44 -4.28 -8.43 5.12
N THR A 45 -2.95 -8.35 5.17
CA THR A 45 -2.09 -9.48 5.57
C THR A 45 -1.44 -9.25 6.93
N ALA A 46 -1.07 -8.00 7.25
CA ALA A 46 -0.48 -7.65 8.54
C ALA A 46 -1.01 -6.30 9.07
N LYS A 47 -0.45 -5.83 10.20
CA LYS A 47 -0.90 -4.63 10.92
C LYS A 47 -0.92 -3.36 10.03
N ASN A 48 -0.03 -3.28 9.04
CA ASN A 48 0.11 -2.18 8.09
C ASN A 48 0.49 -2.67 6.68
N GLN A 49 0.20 -3.94 6.37
CA GLN A 49 0.51 -4.52 5.07
C GLN A 49 -0.73 -5.13 4.46
N TYR A 50 -0.86 -4.90 3.17
CA TYR A 50 -1.95 -5.36 2.34
C TYR A 50 -1.36 -5.99 1.07
N ILE A 51 -2.06 -6.97 0.51
CA ILE A 51 -1.63 -7.65 -0.71
C ILE A 51 -2.81 -7.72 -1.67
N LYS A 52 -2.55 -7.49 -2.95
CA LYS A 52 -3.48 -7.70 -4.06
C LYS A 52 -2.80 -8.62 -5.06
N ILE A 53 -3.50 -9.68 -5.45
CA ILE A 53 -3.04 -10.61 -6.48
C ILE A 53 -3.84 -10.30 -7.74
N LYS A 54 -3.18 -9.98 -8.85
CA LYS A 54 -3.84 -9.69 -10.12
C LYS A 54 -3.00 -10.23 -11.27
N ASN A 55 -3.58 -11.09 -12.11
CA ASN A 55 -2.93 -11.70 -13.27
C ASN A 55 -1.55 -12.28 -12.91
N GLU A 56 -1.49 -13.13 -11.87
CA GLU A 56 -0.25 -13.78 -11.39
C GLU A 56 0.82 -12.83 -10.85
N LEU A 57 0.50 -11.53 -10.73
CA LEU A 57 1.36 -10.52 -10.11
C LEU A 57 0.93 -10.24 -8.69
N ILE A 58 1.90 -10.15 -7.79
CA ILE A 58 1.69 -9.82 -6.39
C ILE A 58 2.00 -8.33 -6.19
N TYR A 59 1.01 -7.59 -5.71
CA TYR A 59 1.13 -6.19 -5.32
C TYR A 59 1.09 -6.10 -3.80
N GLU A 60 2.19 -5.68 -3.20
CA GLU A 60 2.30 -5.46 -1.77
C GLU A 60 2.14 -3.98 -1.46
N ALA A 61 1.26 -3.66 -0.53
CA ALA A 61 0.91 -2.32 -0.10
C ALA A 61 1.32 -2.15 1.36
N ALA A 62 2.36 -1.34 1.60
CA ALA A 62 2.86 -1.00 2.93
C ALA A 62 2.32 0.38 3.37
N ILE A 63 1.90 0.48 4.62
CA ILE A 63 1.35 1.72 5.18
C ILE A 63 2.26 2.27 6.27
N GLU A 64 2.69 3.50 6.12
CA GLU A 64 3.42 4.24 7.13
C GLU A 64 2.57 5.39 7.70
N LYS A 65 2.66 5.60 9.01
CA LYS A 65 1.97 6.69 9.70
C LYS A 65 2.99 7.75 10.08
N ILE A 66 2.94 8.89 9.41
CA ILE A 66 3.84 10.02 9.65
C ILE A 66 3.12 11.04 10.52
N LYS A 67 3.74 11.46 11.63
CA LYS A 67 3.27 12.56 12.47
C LYS A 67 4.03 13.82 12.09
N LEU A 68 3.32 14.86 11.71
CA LEU A 68 3.88 16.19 11.45
C LEU A 68 3.89 16.96 12.78
N LYS A 69 5.05 17.50 13.15
CA LYS A 69 5.24 18.33 14.35
C LYS A 69 4.66 19.72 14.13
#